data_AF-A0A7C4F2S3-F1
#
_entry.id   AF-A0A7C4F2S3-F1
#
_cell.length_a   1.000
_cell.length_b   1.000
_cell.length_c   1.000
_cell.angle_alpha   90.00
_cell.angle_beta   90.00
_cell.angle_gamma   90.00
#
_symmetry.space_group_name_H-M   'P 1'
#
loop_
_entity.id
_entity.type
_entity.pdbx_description
1 polymer ?
#
loop_
_entity_poly.entity_id
_entity_poly.type
_entity_poly.pdbx_seq_one_letter_code
_entity_poly.pdbx_strand_id
1 'polypeptide(L)'
;MTKETYANPLYLLLILIFLHPTLGGRRQTFLFAVTSMALALTHHLTPLITIAILSGIAIGHFVGNMKKGLPFYKSDFLLVAVLTAVTTLYYLFYGQAGFKLSLTPIDWLSAASYQAVLFPLTLWLALKHQTQSKARTAFMCSTFSVTVFAFTWLATRKPLVPGAPVLPANYILYAGPFIAAAPLCVLGYGMMRKMCSEEHVMPLFWLAAVLGLEGYAIFGNAGPGLGLTLAYRGVNFILPPLAILLALGVHRLYEHEGSRKAFKVGAALTLFILSTNVYSFYAAVNLQERYMGYFWLYRIPEYCAAAWVKGLAGNMTVAGDVKTFYLLKYYFNVNVDVFQGLKYLTGNARKPQILFVYDQMFKNGYVVYGGYSVDLPENWTGKASNLNLVYSNNLSNVYVK
;
A
#
# COMPACT_ATOMS: atom_id res chain seq x y z
N MET A 1 -1.32 11.44 -12.40
CA MET A 1 -0.91 10.03 -12.35
C MET A 1 0.27 9.90 -11.41
N THR A 2 0.31 8.87 -10.57
CA THR A 2 1.41 8.67 -9.62
C THR A 2 2.39 7.61 -10.16
N LYS A 3 3.62 7.57 -9.63
CA LYS A 3 4.63 6.59 -10.06
C LYS A 3 4.18 5.14 -9.80
N GLU A 4 3.36 4.95 -8.77
CA GLU A 4 2.78 3.66 -8.39
C GLU A 4 1.84 3.10 -9.46
N THR A 5 1.11 3.96 -10.19
CA THR A 5 0.24 3.56 -11.31
C THR A 5 1.03 2.86 -12.42
N TYR A 6 2.27 3.27 -12.66
CA TYR A 6 3.15 2.66 -13.66
C TYR A 6 3.90 1.45 -13.12
N ALA A 7 4.31 1.47 -11.85
CA ALA A 7 5.09 0.39 -11.25
C ALA A 7 4.29 -0.90 -11.02
N ASN A 8 2.98 -0.77 -10.70
CA ASN A 8 2.13 -1.91 -10.37
C ASN A 8 1.98 -2.93 -11.53
N PRO A 9 1.64 -2.51 -12.76
CA PRO A 9 1.59 -3.42 -13.90
C PRO A 9 2.95 -4.08 -14.19
N LEU A 10 4.05 -3.35 -14.02
CA LEU A 10 5.40 -3.86 -14.31
C LEU A 10 5.81 -4.99 -13.39
N TYR A 11 5.56 -4.88 -12.07
CA TYR A 11 5.91 -5.98 -11.17
C TYR A 11 5.01 -7.21 -11.38
N LEU A 12 3.72 -7.00 -11.67
CA LEU A 12 2.81 -8.10 -12.02
C LEU A 12 3.27 -8.80 -13.29
N LEU A 13 3.71 -8.03 -14.29
CA LEU A 13 4.28 -8.58 -15.51
C LEU A 13 5.55 -9.38 -15.24
N LEU A 14 6.44 -8.92 -14.36
CA LEU A 14 7.62 -9.71 -13.95
C LEU A 14 7.22 -11.04 -13.32
N ILE A 15 6.25 -11.04 -12.41
CA ILE A 15 5.74 -12.28 -11.78
C ILE A 15 5.13 -13.21 -12.84
N LEU A 16 4.35 -12.67 -13.77
CA LEU A 16 3.76 -13.47 -14.85
C LEU A 16 4.83 -14.06 -15.77
N ILE A 17 5.84 -13.28 -16.19
CA ILE A 17 6.97 -13.77 -16.99
C ILE A 17 7.75 -14.83 -16.23
N PHE A 18 7.96 -14.63 -14.93
CA PHE A 18 8.67 -15.57 -14.06
C PHE A 18 7.96 -16.93 -13.96
N LEU A 19 6.64 -16.92 -13.83
CA LEU A 19 5.82 -18.14 -13.68
C LEU A 19 5.47 -18.81 -15.02
N HIS A 20 5.75 -18.19 -16.16
CA HIS A 20 5.25 -18.67 -17.44
C HIS A 20 5.99 -19.93 -17.91
N PRO A 21 5.32 -21.10 -18.02
CA PRO A 21 5.99 -22.39 -18.24
C PRO A 21 6.53 -22.57 -19.67
N THR A 22 6.00 -21.85 -20.65
CA THR A 22 6.28 -22.07 -22.08
C THR A 22 7.08 -20.96 -22.76
N LEU A 23 7.54 -19.95 -22.01
CA LEU A 23 8.42 -18.92 -22.60
C LEU A 23 9.81 -19.52 -22.77
N GLY A 24 10.30 -19.60 -24.01
CA GLY A 24 11.67 -20.06 -24.27
C GLY A 24 12.70 -19.22 -23.50
N GLY A 25 13.69 -19.86 -22.88
CA GLY A 25 14.56 -19.23 -21.87
C GLY A 25 15.18 -17.90 -22.32
N ARG A 26 15.69 -17.81 -23.56
CA ARG A 26 16.25 -16.54 -24.10
C ARG A 26 15.21 -15.42 -24.15
N ARG A 27 13.99 -15.72 -24.62
CA ARG A 27 12.89 -14.74 -24.71
C ARG A 27 12.41 -14.33 -23.32
N GLN A 28 12.29 -15.28 -22.40
CA GLN A 28 11.92 -15.04 -21.02
C GLN A 28 12.92 -14.09 -20.34
N THR A 29 14.22 -14.40 -20.39
CA THR A 29 15.26 -13.57 -19.79
C THR A 29 15.31 -12.18 -20.39
N PHE A 30 15.18 -12.03 -21.72
CA PHE A 30 15.16 -10.73 -22.37
C PHE A 30 13.96 -9.87 -21.91
N LEU A 31 12.74 -10.40 -21.99
CA LEU A 31 11.53 -9.70 -21.56
C LEU A 31 11.59 -9.33 -20.08
N PHE A 32 12.09 -10.25 -19.25
CA PHE A 32 12.25 -10.05 -17.82
C PHE A 32 13.28 -8.95 -17.51
N ALA A 33 14.42 -8.94 -18.21
CA ALA A 33 15.47 -7.93 -18.03
C ALA A 33 14.97 -6.53 -18.41
N VAL A 34 14.31 -6.39 -19.57
CA VAL A 34 13.74 -5.10 -20.01
C VAL A 34 12.68 -4.60 -19.03
N THR A 35 11.79 -5.48 -18.57
CA THR A 35 10.75 -5.14 -17.60
C THR A 35 11.36 -4.78 -16.23
N SER A 36 12.43 -5.47 -15.82
CA SER A 36 13.17 -5.18 -14.58
C SER A 36 13.79 -3.78 -14.62
N MET A 37 14.38 -3.42 -15.75
CA MET A 37 14.94 -2.08 -15.96
C MET A 37 13.85 -1.01 -15.92
N ALA A 38 12.74 -1.23 -16.61
CA ALA A 38 11.59 -0.33 -16.55
C ALA A 38 11.07 -0.16 -15.11
N LEU A 39 10.98 -1.25 -14.34
CA LEU A 39 10.52 -1.21 -12.96
C LEU A 39 11.47 -0.41 -12.06
N ALA A 40 12.78 -0.69 -12.14
CA ALA A 40 13.80 0.00 -11.36
C ALA A 40 13.83 1.51 -11.64
N LEU A 41 13.69 1.91 -12.91
CA LEU A 41 13.62 3.32 -13.32
C LEU A 41 12.34 4.03 -12.85
N THR A 42 11.23 3.29 -12.73
CA THR A 42 9.92 3.87 -12.40
C THR A 42 9.76 4.11 -10.90
N HIS A 43 10.23 3.16 -10.07
CA HIS A 43 9.93 3.18 -8.65
C HIS A 43 11.02 2.52 -7.83
N HIS A 44 11.40 3.15 -6.72
CA HIS A 44 12.45 2.69 -5.82
C HIS A 44 12.06 1.45 -4.99
N LEU A 45 10.91 1.49 -4.31
CA LEU A 45 10.50 0.43 -3.39
C LEU A 45 9.95 -0.83 -4.07
N THR A 46 9.11 -0.68 -5.11
CA THR A 46 8.49 -1.80 -5.84
C THR A 46 9.47 -2.89 -6.29
N PRO A 47 10.64 -2.61 -6.90
CA PRO A 47 11.59 -3.65 -7.27
C PRO A 47 12.14 -4.41 -6.06
N LEU A 48 12.38 -3.76 -4.92
CA LEU A 48 12.84 -4.43 -3.69
C LEU A 48 11.80 -5.42 -3.17
N ILE A 49 10.52 -5.00 -3.12
CA ILE A 49 9.42 -5.90 -2.73
C ILE A 49 9.27 -7.04 -3.74
N THR A 50 9.44 -6.75 -5.04
CA THR A 50 9.38 -7.76 -6.11
C THR A 50 10.51 -8.79 -5.98
N ILE A 51 11.72 -8.36 -5.64
CA ILE A 51 12.85 -9.27 -5.36
C ILE A 51 12.49 -10.19 -4.19
N ALA A 52 11.93 -9.66 -3.10
CA ALA A 52 11.51 -10.49 -1.95
C ALA A 52 10.44 -11.52 -2.36
N ILE A 53 9.43 -11.11 -3.13
CA ILE A 53 8.38 -12.00 -3.64
C ILE A 53 8.97 -13.10 -4.52
N LEU A 54 9.74 -12.75 -5.55
CA LEU A 54 10.30 -13.72 -6.49
C LEU A 54 11.32 -14.64 -5.82
N SER A 55 12.10 -14.13 -4.85
CA SER A 55 13.00 -14.97 -4.05
C SER A 55 12.21 -15.97 -3.22
N GLY A 56 11.13 -15.55 -2.57
CA GLY A 56 10.25 -16.46 -1.82
C GLY A 56 9.67 -17.56 -2.70
N ILE A 57 9.22 -17.22 -3.91
CA ILE A 57 8.68 -18.20 -4.86
C ILE A 57 9.79 -19.14 -5.34
N ALA A 58 10.95 -18.62 -5.74
CA ALA A 58 12.08 -19.42 -6.21
C ALA A 58 12.57 -20.43 -5.16
N ILE A 59 12.69 -20.00 -3.89
CA ILE A 59 13.06 -20.90 -2.79
C ILE A 59 11.94 -21.92 -2.54
N GLY A 60 10.67 -21.51 -2.61
CA GLY A 60 9.52 -22.42 -2.51
C GLY A 60 9.55 -23.53 -3.56
N HIS A 61 9.77 -23.18 -4.84
CA HIS A 61 9.95 -24.14 -5.93
C HIS A 61 11.17 -25.05 -5.71
N PHE A 62 12.30 -24.48 -5.28
CA PHE A 62 13.51 -25.24 -5.00
C PHE A 62 13.27 -26.32 -3.94
N VAL A 63 12.66 -25.97 -2.80
CA VAL A 63 12.40 -26.93 -1.73
C VAL A 63 11.35 -27.98 -2.15
N GLY A 64 10.30 -27.58 -2.88
CA GLY A 64 9.30 -28.50 -3.43
C GLY A 64 9.92 -29.54 -4.37
N ASN A 65 10.73 -29.09 -5.34
CA ASN A 65 11.41 -29.98 -6.29
C ASN A 65 12.42 -30.90 -5.60
N MET A 66 13.20 -30.38 -4.64
CA MET A 66 14.14 -31.20 -3.86
C MET A 66 13.43 -32.34 -3.13
N LYS A 67 12.28 -32.06 -2.49
CA LYS A 67 11.49 -33.08 -1.78
C LYS A 67 11.02 -34.20 -2.72
N LYS A 68 10.80 -33.90 -4.00
CA LYS A 68 10.37 -34.85 -5.04
C LYS A 68 11.53 -35.51 -5.79
N GLY A 69 12.77 -35.12 -5.53
CA GLY A 69 13.92 -35.55 -6.32
C GLY A 69 13.91 -35.02 -7.77
N LEU A 70 13.17 -33.94 -8.03
CA LEU A 70 13.11 -33.29 -9.35
C LEU A 70 14.24 -32.26 -9.48
N PRO A 71 14.74 -32.00 -10.71
CA PRO A 71 15.70 -30.93 -10.94
C PRO A 71 15.07 -29.57 -10.59
N PHE A 72 15.86 -28.67 -10.01
CA PHE A 72 15.41 -27.31 -9.73
C PHE A 72 15.53 -26.42 -10.97
N TYR A 73 14.64 -25.43 -11.08
CA TYR A 73 14.64 -24.47 -12.16
C TYR A 73 15.74 -23.42 -11.97
N LYS A 74 16.92 -23.64 -12.59
CA LYS A 74 18.03 -22.67 -12.56
C LYS A 74 17.62 -21.29 -13.10
N SER A 75 16.63 -21.24 -13.98
CA SER A 75 16.03 -20.01 -14.52
C SER A 75 15.48 -19.10 -13.42
N ASP A 76 14.84 -19.66 -12.39
CA ASP A 76 14.18 -18.88 -11.34
C ASP A 76 15.20 -18.01 -10.59
N PHE A 77 16.31 -18.62 -10.18
CA PHE A 77 17.41 -17.91 -9.52
C PHE A 77 18.12 -16.93 -10.47
N LEU A 78 18.27 -17.28 -11.76
CA LEU A 78 18.83 -16.39 -12.76
C LEU A 78 17.97 -15.12 -12.92
N LEU A 79 16.65 -15.26 -13.02
CA LEU A 79 15.74 -14.11 -13.16
C LEU A 79 15.77 -13.23 -11.90
N VAL A 80 15.76 -13.82 -10.70
CA VAL A 80 15.93 -13.07 -9.44
C VAL A 80 17.26 -12.33 -9.42
N ALA A 81 18.35 -12.97 -9.85
CA ALA A 81 19.67 -12.34 -9.93
C ALA A 81 19.69 -11.19 -10.94
N VAL A 82 19.02 -11.31 -12.09
CA VAL A 82 18.88 -10.23 -13.09
C VAL A 82 18.16 -9.03 -12.50
N LEU A 83 16.99 -9.21 -11.86
CA LEU A 83 16.26 -8.11 -11.23
C LEU A 83 17.10 -7.44 -10.13
N THR A 84 17.78 -8.25 -9.32
CA THR A 84 18.66 -7.76 -8.25
C THR A 84 19.81 -6.94 -8.82
N ALA A 85 20.52 -7.46 -9.83
CA ALA A 85 21.62 -6.76 -10.48
C ALA A 85 21.16 -5.43 -11.11
N VAL A 86 20.05 -5.43 -11.85
CA VAL A 86 19.50 -4.22 -12.46
C VAL A 86 19.12 -3.18 -11.40
N THR A 87 18.46 -3.62 -10.33
CA THR A 87 18.05 -2.74 -9.22
C THR A 87 19.28 -2.15 -8.53
N THR A 88 20.27 -2.99 -8.19
CA THR A 88 21.51 -2.55 -7.54
C THR A 88 22.30 -1.59 -8.43
N LEU A 89 22.48 -1.88 -9.72
CA LEU A 89 23.18 -1.00 -10.65
C LEU A 89 22.47 0.36 -10.76
N TYR A 90 21.14 0.35 -10.88
CA TYR A 90 20.36 1.59 -10.90
C TYR A 90 20.59 2.43 -9.64
N TYR A 91 20.57 1.82 -8.45
CA TYR A 91 20.80 2.54 -7.20
C TYR A 91 22.22 3.06 -7.06
N LEU A 92 23.22 2.25 -7.44
CA LEU A 92 24.63 2.64 -7.38
C LEU A 92 24.95 3.82 -8.29
N PHE A 93 24.40 3.84 -9.51
CA PHE A 93 24.75 4.87 -10.49
C PHE A 93 23.82 6.08 -10.50
N TYR A 94 22.56 5.92 -10.11
CA TYR A 94 21.54 6.97 -10.30
C TYR A 94 20.65 7.17 -9.08
N GLY A 95 20.16 6.09 -8.48
CA GLY A 95 19.12 6.13 -7.44
C GLY A 95 19.59 6.66 -6.08
N GLN A 96 20.89 6.75 -5.81
CA GLN A 96 21.43 7.11 -4.50
C GLN A 96 20.97 8.50 -4.02
N ALA A 97 20.91 9.49 -4.91
CA ALA A 97 20.45 10.84 -4.56
C ALA A 97 18.93 10.90 -4.24
N GLY A 98 18.15 9.98 -4.81
CA GLY A 98 16.71 9.87 -4.59
C GLY A 98 16.33 9.04 -3.37
N PHE A 99 17.20 8.13 -2.93
CA PHE A 99 16.95 7.24 -1.81
C PHE A 99 17.33 7.88 -0.48
N LYS A 100 16.41 8.67 0.08
CA LYS A 100 16.59 9.41 1.34
C LYS A 100 16.42 8.56 2.62
N LEU A 101 16.33 7.24 2.49
CA LEU A 101 16.17 6.32 3.63
C LEU A 101 17.55 5.79 4.04
N SER A 102 17.97 6.09 5.25
CA SER A 102 19.18 5.51 5.85
C SER A 102 18.87 4.11 6.36
N LEU A 103 19.14 3.09 5.55
CA LEU A 103 19.04 1.69 5.97
C LEU A 103 20.33 1.29 6.68
N THR A 104 20.22 0.91 7.95
CA THR A 104 21.33 0.35 8.71
C THR A 104 21.44 -1.16 8.48
N PRO A 105 22.60 -1.80 8.76
CA PRO A 105 22.70 -3.26 8.74
C PRO A 105 21.68 -3.95 9.66
N ILE A 106 21.28 -3.29 10.76
CA ILE A 106 20.27 -3.79 11.69
C ILE A 106 18.88 -3.83 11.03
N ASP A 107 18.55 -2.86 10.18
CA ASP A 107 17.29 -2.85 9.42
C ASP A 107 17.22 -4.05 8.46
N TRP A 108 18.31 -4.31 7.75
CA TRP A 108 18.41 -5.48 6.86
C TRP A 108 18.29 -6.79 7.63
N LEU A 109 18.98 -6.91 8.77
CA LEU A 109 18.91 -8.11 9.61
C LEU A 109 17.51 -8.32 10.19
N SER A 110 16.85 -7.25 10.64
CA SER A 110 15.49 -7.30 11.18
C SER A 110 14.50 -7.73 10.10
N ALA A 111 14.52 -7.09 8.93
CA ALA A 111 13.67 -7.46 7.80
C ALA A 111 13.90 -8.92 7.37
N ALA A 112 15.16 -9.35 7.26
CA ALA A 112 15.51 -10.73 6.94
C ALA A 112 15.03 -11.73 8.01
N SER A 113 15.02 -11.35 9.29
CA SER A 113 14.54 -12.20 10.38
C SER A 113 13.03 -12.45 10.27
N TYR A 114 12.23 -11.44 9.94
CA TYR A 114 10.79 -11.63 9.71
C TYR A 114 10.51 -12.52 8.49
N GLN A 115 11.30 -12.37 7.42
CA GLN A 115 11.25 -13.29 6.28
C GLN A 115 11.60 -14.73 6.70
N ALA A 116 12.66 -14.89 7.49
CA ALA A 116 13.14 -16.19 7.97
C ALA A 116 12.14 -16.89 8.91
N VAL A 117 11.21 -16.17 9.55
CA VAL A 117 10.14 -16.77 10.35
C VAL A 117 8.94 -17.16 9.48
N LEU A 118 8.48 -16.27 8.61
CA LEU A 118 7.29 -16.53 7.81
C LEU A 118 7.52 -17.54 6.70
N PHE A 119 8.74 -17.62 6.16
CA PHE A 119 9.05 -18.55 5.09
C PHE A 119 8.95 -20.02 5.55
N PRO A 120 9.61 -20.47 6.64
CA PRO A 120 9.43 -21.83 7.15
C PRO A 120 8.00 -22.13 7.58
N LEU A 121 7.29 -21.16 8.18
CA LEU A 121 5.87 -21.32 8.51
C LEU A 121 5.04 -21.61 7.26
N THR A 122 5.29 -20.86 6.19
CA THR A 122 4.62 -21.02 4.90
C THR A 122 4.97 -22.35 4.25
N LEU A 123 6.24 -22.73 4.30
CA LEU A 123 6.70 -24.03 3.81
C LEU A 123 6.03 -25.18 4.57
N TRP A 124 5.94 -25.09 5.89
CA TRP A 124 5.23 -26.08 6.71
C TRP A 124 3.74 -26.15 6.34
N LEU A 125 3.07 -25.00 6.16
CA LEU A 125 1.69 -24.94 5.69
C LEU A 125 1.50 -25.56 4.31
N ALA A 126 2.41 -25.28 3.38
CA ALA A 126 2.39 -25.83 2.02
C ALA A 126 2.56 -27.36 2.04
N LEU A 127 3.54 -27.87 2.80
CA LEU A 127 3.94 -29.29 2.78
C LEU A 127 3.12 -30.22 3.68
N LYS A 128 2.52 -29.72 4.77
CA LYS A 128 1.89 -30.57 5.80
C LYS A 128 0.60 -31.24 5.31
N HIS A 129 0.58 -32.54 5.07
CA HIS A 129 -0.70 -33.23 4.78
C HIS A 129 -1.71 -32.99 5.89
N GLN A 130 -2.91 -32.54 5.51
CA GLN A 130 -3.94 -32.17 6.46
C GLN A 130 -5.28 -32.75 6.02
N THR A 131 -5.85 -33.57 6.90
CA THR A 131 -7.24 -34.00 6.81
C THR A 131 -8.15 -32.80 7.07
N GLN A 132 -9.01 -32.47 6.10
CA GLN A 132 -9.91 -31.34 6.21
C GLN A 132 -11.13 -31.72 7.05
N SER A 133 -11.10 -31.37 8.33
CA SER A 133 -12.29 -31.41 9.19
C SER A 133 -13.11 -30.12 9.03
N LYS A 134 -14.44 -30.25 8.86
CA LYS A 134 -15.37 -29.11 8.77
C LYS A 134 -15.26 -28.19 9.99
N ALA A 135 -15.12 -28.76 11.18
CA ALA A 135 -14.98 -28.01 12.43
C ALA A 135 -13.69 -27.18 12.43
N ARG A 136 -12.58 -27.75 11.94
CA ARG A 136 -11.31 -27.03 11.84
C ARG A 136 -11.36 -25.89 10.81
N THR A 137 -12.01 -26.11 9.66
CA THR A 137 -12.20 -25.04 8.66
C THR A 137 -13.06 -23.91 9.23
N ALA A 138 -14.17 -24.23 9.90
CA ALA A 138 -15.01 -23.22 10.55
C ALA A 138 -14.24 -22.41 11.60
N PHE A 139 -13.46 -23.09 12.45
CA PHE A 139 -12.59 -22.44 13.43
C PHE A 139 -11.60 -21.49 12.75
N MET A 140 -10.87 -21.95 11.71
CA MET A 140 -9.91 -21.10 10.98
C MET A 140 -10.57 -19.89 10.31
N CYS A 141 -11.75 -20.06 9.71
CA CYS A 141 -12.50 -18.94 9.12
C CYS A 141 -12.87 -17.88 10.18
N SER A 142 -13.38 -18.33 11.34
CA SER A 142 -13.73 -17.44 12.45
C SER A 142 -12.50 -16.74 13.01
N THR A 143 -11.43 -17.48 13.32
CA THR A 143 -10.18 -16.91 13.83
C THR A 143 -9.60 -15.89 12.87
N PHE A 144 -9.52 -16.19 11.56
CA PHE A 144 -8.95 -15.26 10.59
C PHE A 144 -9.79 -13.98 10.46
N SER A 145 -11.12 -14.09 10.46
CA SER A 145 -12.03 -12.94 10.43
C SER A 145 -11.90 -12.06 11.68
N VAL A 146 -11.84 -12.70 12.86
CA VAL A 146 -11.64 -12.00 14.15
C VAL A 146 -10.29 -11.30 14.18
N THR A 147 -9.23 -11.93 13.68
CA THR A 147 -7.90 -11.31 13.60
C THR A 147 -7.92 -10.07 12.71
N VAL A 148 -8.47 -10.14 11.50
CA VAL A 148 -8.57 -8.99 10.58
C VAL A 148 -9.39 -7.85 11.21
N PHE A 149 -10.51 -8.19 11.86
CA PHE A 149 -11.32 -7.21 12.59
C PHE A 149 -10.55 -6.58 13.75
N ALA A 150 -9.84 -7.37 14.56
CA ALA A 150 -9.06 -6.89 15.70
C ALA A 150 -7.93 -5.94 15.26
N PHE A 151 -7.20 -6.25 14.18
CA PHE A 151 -6.19 -5.36 13.62
C PHE A 151 -6.80 -4.04 13.13
N THR A 152 -7.93 -4.12 12.43
CA THR A 152 -8.65 -2.93 11.96
C THR A 152 -9.13 -2.07 13.12
N TRP A 153 -9.73 -2.69 14.14
CA TRP A 153 -10.17 -2.01 15.35
C TRP A 153 -8.99 -1.35 16.08
N LEU A 154 -7.86 -2.06 16.21
CA LEU A 154 -6.66 -1.53 16.84
C LEU A 154 -6.15 -0.28 16.11
N ALA A 155 -6.20 -0.26 14.77
CA ALA A 155 -5.83 0.91 13.96
C ALA A 155 -6.68 2.15 14.25
N THR A 156 -7.90 1.99 14.77
CA THR A 156 -8.76 3.11 15.19
C THR A 156 -8.54 3.56 16.63
N ARG A 157 -7.70 2.84 17.39
CA ARG A 157 -7.42 3.12 18.80
C ARG A 157 -6.01 3.62 19.00
N LYS A 158 -5.06 3.08 18.24
CA LYS A 158 -3.63 3.38 18.38
C LYS A 158 -2.96 3.33 17.01
N PRO A 159 -1.88 4.10 16.80
CA PRO A 159 -1.08 3.98 15.59
C PRO A 159 -0.44 2.60 15.55
N LEU A 160 -0.64 1.86 14.46
CA LEU A 160 -0.09 0.50 14.29
C LEU A 160 1.42 0.52 14.06
N VAL A 161 1.93 1.56 13.41
CA VAL A 161 3.37 1.75 13.14
C VAL A 161 3.79 3.16 13.56
N PRO A 162 5.07 3.36 13.91
CA PRO A 162 5.58 4.70 14.23
C PRO A 162 5.27 5.70 13.11
N GLY A 163 4.59 6.79 13.46
CA GLY A 163 4.21 7.85 12.50
C GLY A 163 2.89 7.62 11.75
N ALA A 164 2.22 6.47 11.91
CA ALA A 164 0.85 6.31 11.40
C ALA A 164 -0.15 7.15 12.22
N PRO A 165 -1.23 7.65 11.60
CA PRO A 165 -2.33 8.28 12.32
C PRO A 165 -3.19 7.21 13.02
N VAL A 166 -3.94 7.64 14.04
CA VAL A 166 -5.10 6.87 14.52
C VAL A 166 -6.23 7.09 13.53
N LEU A 167 -6.78 6.00 12.98
CA LEU A 167 -7.84 6.07 11.99
C LEU A 167 -9.21 6.38 12.64
N PRO A 168 -10.10 7.13 11.97
CA PRO A 168 -11.45 7.35 12.46
C PRO A 168 -12.24 6.03 12.55
N ALA A 169 -13.13 5.89 13.56
CA ALA A 169 -13.84 4.64 13.79
C ALA A 169 -14.72 4.19 12.59
N ASN A 170 -15.26 5.13 11.82
CA ASN A 170 -16.04 4.82 10.61
C ASN A 170 -15.19 4.15 9.52
N TYR A 171 -13.85 4.20 9.60
CA TYR A 171 -12.98 3.53 8.63
C TYR A 171 -13.01 2.00 8.72
N ILE A 172 -13.57 1.45 9.80
CA ILE A 172 -13.84 0.01 9.90
C ILE A 172 -14.75 -0.47 8.75
N LEU A 173 -15.65 0.40 8.28
CA LEU A 173 -16.51 0.08 7.13
C LEU A 173 -15.69 -0.18 5.86
N TYR A 174 -14.61 0.57 5.64
CA TYR A 174 -13.70 0.38 4.50
C TYR A 174 -12.86 -0.91 4.61
N ALA A 175 -12.70 -1.44 5.82
CA ALA A 175 -12.08 -2.74 6.05
C ALA A 175 -13.06 -3.91 5.92
N GLY A 176 -14.37 -3.63 5.84
CA GLY A 176 -15.44 -4.61 5.63
C GLY A 176 -15.14 -5.65 4.54
N PRO A 177 -14.65 -5.25 3.33
CA PRO A 177 -14.29 -6.19 2.28
C PRO A 177 -13.25 -7.21 2.71
N PHE A 178 -12.23 -6.80 3.48
CA PHE A 178 -11.16 -7.68 3.95
C PHE A 178 -11.66 -8.65 5.03
N ILE A 179 -12.54 -8.19 5.91
CA ILE A 179 -13.18 -9.04 6.93
C ILE A 179 -14.08 -10.08 6.26
N ALA A 180 -14.87 -9.69 5.25
CA ALA A 180 -15.72 -10.60 4.49
C ALA A 180 -14.92 -11.56 3.58
N ALA A 181 -13.77 -11.11 3.09
CA ALA A 181 -12.83 -11.89 2.29
C ALA A 181 -12.10 -12.97 3.11
N ALA A 182 -11.82 -12.72 4.39
CA ALA A 182 -11.10 -13.62 5.29
C ALA A 182 -11.55 -15.10 5.22
N PRO A 183 -12.84 -15.45 5.39
CA PRO A 183 -13.29 -16.84 5.31
C PRO A 183 -13.12 -17.44 3.91
N LEU A 184 -13.32 -16.65 2.85
CA LEU A 184 -13.12 -17.10 1.46
C LEU A 184 -11.65 -17.41 1.18
N CYS A 185 -10.71 -16.62 1.71
CA CYS A 185 -9.27 -16.92 1.61
C CYS A 185 -8.91 -18.25 2.29
N VAL A 186 -9.50 -18.55 3.46
CA VAL A 186 -9.28 -19.83 4.16
C VAL A 186 -9.82 -21.01 3.35
N LEU A 187 -11.00 -20.86 2.74
CA LEU A 187 -11.57 -21.87 1.83
C LEU A 187 -10.69 -22.05 0.59
N GLY A 188 -10.21 -20.95 0.02
CA GLY A 188 -9.31 -20.91 -1.12
C GLY A 188 -7.98 -21.60 -0.86
N TYR A 189 -7.37 -21.35 0.29
CA TYR A 189 -6.20 -22.10 0.76
C TYR A 189 -6.50 -23.60 0.78
N GLY A 190 -7.65 -24.00 1.34
CA GLY A 190 -8.03 -25.41 1.35
C GLY A 190 -8.27 -26.01 -0.04
N MET A 191 -8.71 -25.22 -1.02
CA MET A 191 -8.90 -25.65 -2.42
C MET A 191 -7.57 -25.76 -3.17
N MET A 192 -6.72 -24.75 -3.04
CA MET A 192 -5.37 -24.71 -3.59
C MET A 192 -4.57 -25.96 -3.19
N ARG A 193 -4.73 -26.42 -1.94
CA ARG A 193 -4.11 -27.67 -1.48
C ARG A 193 -4.71 -28.94 -2.08
N LYS A 194 -6.02 -28.96 -2.37
CA LYS A 194 -6.70 -30.10 -3.02
C LYS A 194 -6.28 -30.23 -4.48
N MET A 195 -6.01 -29.12 -5.17
CA MET A 195 -5.54 -29.08 -6.54
C MET A 195 -4.11 -29.66 -6.73
N CYS A 196 -3.44 -30.08 -5.63
CA CYS A 196 -2.29 -31.00 -5.59
C CYS A 196 -1.10 -30.74 -6.53
N SER A 197 -0.93 -29.52 -7.05
CA SER A 197 0.28 -29.13 -7.78
C SER A 197 1.02 -28.06 -6.98
N GLU A 198 2.32 -28.27 -6.73
CA GLU A 198 3.19 -27.33 -6.02
C GLU A 198 3.35 -26.00 -6.79
N GLU A 199 3.03 -25.96 -8.08
CA GLU A 199 2.95 -24.71 -8.84
C GLU A 199 1.84 -23.78 -8.30
N HIS A 200 0.85 -24.34 -7.60
CA HIS A 200 -0.28 -23.57 -7.06
C HIS A 200 -0.02 -23.00 -5.66
N VAL A 201 1.10 -23.32 -4.98
CA VAL A 201 1.41 -22.74 -3.65
C VAL A 201 2.10 -21.38 -3.72
N MET A 202 2.42 -20.90 -4.92
CA MET A 202 3.03 -19.59 -5.19
C MET A 202 2.36 -18.41 -4.44
N PRO A 203 1.01 -18.29 -4.39
CA PRO A 203 0.36 -17.21 -3.66
C PRO A 203 0.71 -17.17 -2.18
N LEU A 204 1.03 -18.32 -1.56
CA LEU A 204 1.46 -18.37 -0.17
C LEU A 204 2.86 -17.81 0.03
N PHE A 205 3.81 -18.15 -0.84
CA PHE A 205 5.18 -17.63 -0.76
C PHE A 205 5.23 -16.13 -1.08
N TRP A 206 4.36 -15.67 -1.99
CA TRP A 206 4.13 -14.25 -2.20
C TRP A 206 3.61 -13.59 -0.92
N LEU A 207 2.53 -14.10 -0.34
CA LEU A 207 1.98 -13.55 0.92
C LEU A 207 3.03 -13.54 2.03
N ALA A 208 3.81 -14.61 2.18
CA ALA A 208 4.87 -14.70 3.17
C ALA A 208 5.91 -13.59 3.00
N ALA A 209 6.35 -13.34 1.75
CA ALA A 209 7.30 -12.29 1.45
C ALA A 209 6.76 -10.91 1.84
N VAL A 210 5.50 -10.60 1.50
CA VAL A 210 4.93 -9.28 1.81
C VAL A 210 4.62 -9.15 3.30
N LEU A 211 4.01 -10.15 3.92
CA LEU A 211 3.73 -10.17 5.36
C LEU A 211 5.01 -10.12 6.20
N GLY A 212 6.14 -10.59 5.68
CA GLY A 212 7.43 -10.50 6.37
C GLY A 212 7.93 -9.06 6.42
N LEU A 213 7.75 -8.32 5.32
CA LEU A 213 8.05 -6.89 5.28
C LEU A 213 7.07 -6.09 6.14
N GLU A 214 5.79 -6.45 6.18
CA GLU A 214 4.80 -5.85 7.08
C GLU A 214 5.10 -6.15 8.56
N GLY A 215 5.52 -7.37 8.88
CA GLY A 215 5.97 -7.75 10.22
C GLY A 215 7.15 -6.89 10.67
N TYR A 216 8.13 -6.67 9.80
CA TYR A 216 9.21 -5.73 10.04
C TYR A 216 8.72 -4.28 10.19
N ALA A 217 7.75 -3.85 9.38
CA ALA A 217 7.20 -2.50 9.45
C ALA A 217 6.47 -2.21 10.78
N ILE A 218 5.77 -3.21 11.32
CA ILE A 218 4.96 -3.09 12.54
C ILE A 218 5.77 -3.34 13.80
N PHE A 219 6.56 -4.40 13.81
CA PHE A 219 7.23 -4.91 15.01
C PHE A 219 8.75 -4.70 14.99
N GLY A 220 9.32 -4.34 13.85
CA GLY A 220 10.73 -4.00 13.73
C GLY A 220 11.03 -2.57 14.16
N ASN A 221 12.32 -2.23 14.28
CA ASN A 221 12.78 -0.86 14.52
C ASN A 221 12.80 -0.04 13.22
N ALA A 222 11.81 -0.22 12.35
CA ALA A 222 11.71 0.52 11.11
C ALA A 222 11.46 1.99 11.45
N GLY A 223 12.37 2.88 11.01
CA GLY A 223 12.20 4.32 11.22
C GLY A 223 10.83 4.81 10.70
N PRO A 224 10.27 5.90 11.26
CA PRO A 224 8.89 6.34 11.00
C PRO A 224 8.57 6.61 9.51
N GLY A 225 9.60 6.87 8.68
CA GLY A 225 9.43 6.96 7.23
C GLY A 225 9.26 5.60 6.54
N LEU A 226 10.12 4.63 6.86
CA LEU A 226 10.14 3.32 6.20
C LEU A 226 9.00 2.42 6.68
N GLY A 227 8.79 2.31 8.00
CA GLY A 227 7.74 1.45 8.57
C GLY A 227 6.36 1.88 8.07
N LEU A 228 6.10 3.18 8.05
CA LEU A 228 4.88 3.73 7.49
C LEU A 228 4.75 3.45 5.99
N THR A 229 5.83 3.68 5.22
CA THR A 229 5.82 3.43 3.78
C THR A 229 5.54 1.98 3.44
N LEU A 230 6.13 1.04 4.18
CA LEU A 230 5.83 -0.37 4.03
C LEU A 230 4.37 -0.66 4.43
N ALA A 231 3.90 -0.17 5.57
CA ALA A 231 2.54 -0.42 6.06
C ALA A 231 1.43 0.04 5.11
N TYR A 232 1.57 1.21 4.45
CA TYR A 232 0.53 1.68 3.52
C TYR A 232 0.73 1.17 2.08
N ARG A 233 1.98 0.97 1.61
CA ARG A 233 2.24 0.54 0.23
C ARG A 233 2.25 -0.98 0.08
N GLY A 234 2.69 -1.70 1.11
CA GLY A 234 2.83 -3.15 1.13
C GLY A 234 1.48 -3.87 0.93
N VAL A 235 0.40 -3.27 1.41
CA VAL A 235 -0.99 -3.71 1.14
C VAL A 235 -1.26 -3.91 -0.35
N ASN A 236 -0.72 -3.08 -1.25
CA ASN A 236 -0.91 -3.24 -2.70
C ASN A 236 -0.30 -4.55 -3.24
N PHE A 237 0.70 -5.10 -2.55
CA PHE A 237 1.35 -6.36 -2.91
C PHE A 237 0.69 -7.56 -2.23
N ILE A 238 -0.11 -7.35 -1.17
CA ILE A 238 -0.93 -8.39 -0.52
C ILE A 238 -2.17 -8.69 -1.38
N LEU A 239 -2.73 -7.68 -2.04
CA LEU A 239 -4.00 -7.80 -2.78
C LEU A 239 -4.00 -8.90 -3.85
N PRO A 240 -3.00 -9.01 -4.76
CA PRO A 240 -3.07 -10.03 -5.82
C PRO A 240 -3.09 -11.48 -5.31
N PRO A 241 -2.21 -11.94 -4.40
CA PRO A 241 -2.29 -13.31 -3.92
C PRO A 241 -3.54 -13.57 -3.08
N LEU A 242 -4.07 -12.57 -2.36
CA LEU A 242 -5.39 -12.68 -1.74
C LEU A 242 -6.51 -12.84 -2.78
N ALA A 243 -6.47 -12.10 -3.89
CA ALA A 243 -7.46 -12.22 -4.96
C ALA A 243 -7.46 -13.63 -5.58
N ILE A 244 -6.29 -14.24 -5.75
CA ILE A 244 -6.16 -15.64 -6.20
C ILE A 244 -6.81 -16.59 -5.18
N LEU A 245 -6.51 -16.45 -3.89
CA LEU A 245 -7.12 -17.27 -2.84
C LEU A 245 -8.63 -17.06 -2.76
N LEU A 246 -9.11 -15.82 -2.89
CA LEU A 246 -10.54 -15.51 -2.92
C LEU A 246 -11.25 -16.19 -4.07
N ALA A 247 -10.68 -16.13 -5.28
CA ALA A 247 -11.24 -16.79 -6.45
C ALA A 247 -11.33 -18.32 -6.24
N LEU A 248 -10.29 -18.93 -5.69
CA LEU A 248 -10.29 -20.36 -5.33
C LEU A 248 -11.31 -20.68 -4.23
N GLY A 249 -11.52 -19.77 -3.28
CA GLY A 249 -12.53 -19.92 -2.23
C GLY A 249 -13.95 -19.89 -2.77
N VAL A 250 -14.24 -18.96 -3.67
CA VAL A 250 -15.53 -18.89 -4.38
C VAL A 250 -15.73 -20.13 -5.24
N HIS A 251 -14.70 -20.56 -5.98
CA HIS A 251 -14.75 -21.77 -6.78
C HIS A 251 -15.03 -23.01 -5.93
N ARG A 252 -14.43 -23.11 -4.74
CA ARG A 252 -14.72 -24.19 -3.79
C ARG A 252 -16.17 -24.19 -3.29
N LEU A 253 -16.76 -23.03 -3.08
CA LEU A 253 -18.18 -22.92 -2.72
C LEU A 253 -19.09 -23.37 -3.86
N TYR A 254 -18.65 -23.16 -5.10
CA TYR A 254 -19.35 -23.62 -6.30
C TYR A 254 -19.23 -25.15 -6.50
N GLU A 255 -18.02 -25.71 -6.36
CA GLU A 255 -17.76 -27.17 -6.46
C GLU A 255 -18.45 -28.00 -5.38
N HIS A 256 -18.93 -27.39 -4.29
CA HIS A 256 -19.71 -28.11 -3.28
C HIS A 256 -21.13 -28.37 -3.81
N GLU A 257 -21.19 -29.22 -4.84
CA GLU A 257 -22.36 -29.68 -5.58
C GLU A 257 -23.46 -30.12 -4.60
N GLY A 258 -24.53 -29.31 -4.51
CA GLY A 258 -25.73 -29.63 -3.73
C GLY A 258 -26.20 -28.54 -2.77
N SER A 259 -25.33 -27.60 -2.36
CA SER A 259 -25.75 -26.52 -1.44
C SER A 259 -25.96 -25.20 -2.18
N ARG A 260 -27.16 -25.02 -2.78
CA ARG A 260 -27.63 -23.69 -3.26
C ARG A 260 -27.43 -22.61 -2.19
N LYS A 261 -27.47 -22.97 -0.90
CA LYS A 261 -27.22 -22.06 0.22
C LYS A 261 -25.77 -21.58 0.26
N ALA A 262 -24.79 -22.45 0.09
CA ALA A 262 -23.36 -22.09 0.11
C ALA A 262 -23.00 -21.14 -1.05
N PHE A 263 -23.51 -21.42 -2.25
CA PHE A 263 -23.36 -20.53 -3.39
C PHE A 263 -24.00 -19.15 -3.15
N LYS A 264 -25.23 -19.11 -2.62
CA LYS A 264 -25.89 -17.84 -2.25
C LYS A 264 -25.09 -17.03 -1.24
N VAL A 265 -24.49 -17.67 -0.25
CA VAL A 265 -23.60 -17.02 0.73
C VAL A 265 -22.36 -16.46 0.04
N GLY A 266 -21.70 -17.26 -0.81
CA GLY A 266 -20.55 -16.80 -1.59
C GLY A 266 -20.87 -15.59 -2.46
N ALA A 267 -21.97 -15.66 -3.21
CA ALA A 267 -22.45 -14.56 -4.05
C ALA A 267 -22.79 -13.31 -3.23
N ALA A 268 -23.46 -13.46 -2.08
CA ALA A 268 -23.76 -12.36 -1.18
C ALA A 268 -22.49 -11.71 -0.62
N LEU A 269 -21.48 -12.49 -0.24
CA LEU A 269 -20.17 -11.97 0.20
C LEU A 269 -19.46 -11.23 -0.92
N THR A 270 -19.44 -11.77 -2.14
CA THR A 270 -18.85 -11.09 -3.31
C THR A 270 -19.58 -9.78 -3.63
N LEU A 271 -20.91 -9.77 -3.58
CA LEU A 271 -21.72 -8.55 -3.76
C LEU A 271 -21.45 -7.52 -2.67
N PHE A 272 -21.31 -7.95 -1.41
CA PHE A 272 -20.96 -7.08 -0.29
C PHE A 272 -19.57 -6.47 -0.48
N ILE A 273 -18.56 -7.28 -0.85
CA ILE A 273 -17.21 -6.83 -1.17
C ILE A 273 -17.26 -5.79 -2.29
N LEU A 274 -17.97 -6.08 -3.39
CA LEU A 274 -18.08 -5.17 -4.53
C LEU A 274 -18.74 -3.85 -4.14
N SER A 275 -19.90 -3.91 -3.46
CA SER A 275 -20.67 -2.73 -3.05
C SER A 275 -19.87 -1.83 -2.11
N THR A 276 -19.15 -2.43 -1.16
CA THR A 276 -18.32 -1.67 -0.22
C THR A 276 -17.10 -1.05 -0.91
N ASN A 277 -16.51 -1.71 -1.91
CA ASN A 277 -15.44 -1.11 -2.72
C ASN A 277 -15.94 0.06 -3.58
N VAL A 278 -17.17 -0.02 -4.14
CA VAL A 278 -17.80 1.11 -4.84
C VAL A 278 -18.01 2.29 -3.87
N TYR A 279 -18.44 2.01 -2.64
CA TYR A 279 -18.54 3.04 -1.61
C TYR A 279 -17.17 3.64 -1.25
N SER A 280 -16.12 2.83 -1.10
CA SER A 280 -14.75 3.32 -0.87
C SER A 280 -14.29 4.26 -1.99
N PHE A 281 -14.60 3.94 -3.26
CA PHE A 281 -14.30 4.81 -4.39
C PHE A 281 -15.10 6.12 -4.32
N TYR A 282 -16.39 6.05 -4.01
CA TYR A 282 -17.22 7.22 -3.78
C TYR A 282 -16.68 8.10 -2.64
N ALA A 283 -16.23 7.48 -1.54
CA ALA A 283 -15.66 8.17 -0.40
C ALA A 283 -14.34 8.87 -0.73
N ALA A 284 -13.49 8.23 -1.55
CA ALA A 284 -12.22 8.81 -2.00
C ALA A 284 -12.45 9.99 -2.95
N VAL A 285 -13.35 9.86 -3.92
CA VAL A 285 -13.51 10.84 -5.02
C VAL A 285 -14.48 11.96 -4.66
N ASN A 286 -15.65 11.63 -4.10
CA ASN A 286 -16.73 12.58 -3.85
C ASN A 286 -16.74 13.08 -2.40
N LEU A 287 -16.67 12.19 -1.41
CA LEU A 287 -16.64 12.63 0.00
C LEU A 287 -15.28 13.22 0.38
N GLN A 288 -14.22 12.85 -0.34
CA GLN A 288 -12.86 13.36 -0.19
C GLN A 288 -12.38 13.24 1.26
N GLU A 289 -12.56 12.04 1.83
CA GLU A 289 -12.21 11.81 3.22
C GLU A 289 -10.70 11.90 3.49
N ARG A 290 -10.40 12.29 4.73
CA ARG A 290 -9.09 12.63 5.26
C ARG A 290 -7.94 11.73 4.84
N TYR A 291 -8.10 10.41 4.89
CA TYR A 291 -7.02 9.45 4.59
C TYR A 291 -7.24 8.69 3.28
N MET A 292 -8.17 9.15 2.43
CA MET A 292 -8.49 8.55 1.14
C MET A 292 -7.86 9.29 -0.05
N GLY A 293 -6.76 10.02 0.18
CA GLY A 293 -5.97 10.65 -0.88
C GLY A 293 -6.53 11.97 -1.44
N TYR A 294 -7.46 12.62 -0.75
CA TYR A 294 -8.10 13.86 -1.22
C TYR A 294 -7.10 14.99 -1.52
N PHE A 295 -5.95 15.01 -0.83
CA PHE A 295 -4.92 16.03 -1.00
C PHE A 295 -4.26 16.02 -2.39
N TRP A 296 -4.44 14.95 -3.18
CA TRP A 296 -4.02 14.90 -4.59
C TRP A 296 -5.05 15.45 -5.57
N LEU A 297 -6.28 15.75 -5.10
CA LEU A 297 -7.37 16.20 -5.94
C LEU A 297 -7.48 17.73 -5.89
N TYR A 298 -7.09 18.39 -6.98
CA TYR A 298 -7.21 19.84 -7.13
C TYR A 298 -8.49 20.21 -7.87
N ARG A 299 -9.24 21.16 -7.31
CA ARG A 299 -10.41 21.77 -7.96
C ARG A 299 -9.98 23.01 -8.74
N ILE A 300 -10.75 23.35 -9.79
CA ILE A 300 -10.49 24.55 -10.62
C ILE A 300 -10.32 25.82 -9.76
N PRO A 301 -11.16 26.08 -8.73
CA PRO A 301 -11.00 27.27 -7.89
C PRO A 301 -9.68 27.28 -7.09
N GLU A 302 -9.18 26.13 -6.65
CA GLU A 302 -7.87 26.02 -5.99
C GLU A 302 -6.74 26.35 -6.96
N TYR A 303 -6.85 25.88 -8.21
CA TYR A 303 -5.88 26.19 -9.27
C TYR A 303 -5.89 27.69 -9.64
N CYS A 304 -7.06 28.31 -9.75
CA CYS A 304 -7.18 29.76 -9.99
C CYS A 304 -6.58 30.57 -8.83
N ALA A 305 -6.84 30.17 -7.58
CA ALA A 305 -6.24 30.81 -6.41
C ALA A 305 -4.71 30.67 -6.44
N ALA A 306 -4.18 29.50 -6.78
CA ALA A 306 -2.75 29.27 -6.91
C ALA A 306 -2.12 30.12 -8.03
N ALA A 307 -2.80 30.26 -9.17
CA ALA A 307 -2.36 31.13 -10.26
C ALA A 307 -2.32 32.60 -9.83
N TRP A 308 -3.31 33.05 -9.06
CA TRP A 308 -3.34 34.41 -8.50
C TRP A 308 -2.20 34.62 -7.49
N VAL A 309 -1.99 33.66 -6.59
CA VAL A 309 -0.89 33.69 -5.60
C VAL A 309 0.47 33.76 -6.27
N LYS A 310 0.68 33.10 -7.42
CA LYS A 310 1.93 33.23 -8.18
C LYS A 310 2.24 34.68 -8.56
N GLY A 311 1.22 35.47 -8.91
CA GLY A 311 1.38 36.89 -9.21
C GLY A 311 1.69 37.74 -7.97
N LEU A 312 1.15 37.37 -6.81
CA LEU A 312 1.35 38.07 -5.55
C LEU A 312 2.68 37.72 -4.85
N ALA A 313 3.04 36.43 -4.83
CA ALA A 313 4.05 35.91 -3.90
C ALA A 313 5.46 36.42 -4.19
N GLY A 314 5.83 36.68 -5.45
CA GLY A 314 7.19 37.06 -5.81
C GLY A 314 8.21 36.07 -5.21
N ASN A 315 9.09 36.57 -4.33
CA ASN A 315 10.07 35.77 -3.58
C ASN A 315 9.62 35.36 -2.16
N MET A 316 8.39 35.69 -1.77
CA MET A 316 7.83 35.32 -0.46
C MET A 316 7.53 33.83 -0.38
N THR A 317 7.59 33.29 0.85
CA THR A 317 7.20 31.92 1.13
C THR A 317 5.74 31.90 1.58
N VAL A 318 4.94 31.06 0.92
CA VAL A 318 3.54 30.85 1.28
C VAL A 318 3.47 29.82 2.41
N ALA A 319 2.76 30.15 3.49
CA ALA A 319 2.39 29.18 4.51
C ALA A 319 1.17 28.38 4.00
N GLY A 320 1.33 27.08 3.93
CA GLY A 320 0.30 26.16 3.48
C GLY A 320 0.71 24.73 3.81
N ASP A 321 -0.19 23.79 3.61
CA ASP A 321 0.03 22.39 3.94
C ASP A 321 0.68 21.62 2.77
N VAL A 322 0.79 20.30 2.85
CA VAL A 322 1.41 19.49 1.77
C VAL A 322 0.59 19.55 0.48
N LYS A 323 -0.75 19.63 0.56
CA LYS A 323 -1.59 19.84 -0.63
C LYS A 323 -1.19 21.14 -1.33
N THR A 324 -1.09 22.22 -0.55
CA THR A 324 -0.70 23.54 -1.04
C THR A 324 0.71 23.53 -1.61
N PHE A 325 1.65 22.87 -0.94
CA PHE A 325 3.03 22.70 -1.41
C PHE A 325 3.06 22.02 -2.78
N TYR A 326 2.35 20.90 -2.94
CA TYR A 326 2.35 20.20 -4.23
C TYR A 326 1.77 21.06 -5.35
N LEU A 327 0.70 21.81 -5.09
CA LEU A 327 0.09 22.71 -6.06
C LEU A 327 1.03 23.87 -6.42
N LEU A 328 1.42 24.68 -5.44
CA LEU A 328 2.16 25.91 -5.66
C LEU A 328 3.61 25.65 -6.10
N LYS A 329 4.30 24.69 -5.49
CA LYS A 329 5.71 24.43 -5.81
C LYS A 329 5.88 23.76 -7.16
N TYR A 330 5.09 22.74 -7.48
CA TYR A 330 5.31 21.98 -8.71
C TYR A 330 4.56 22.51 -9.93
N TYR A 331 3.39 23.13 -9.77
CA TYR A 331 2.67 23.72 -10.93
C TYR A 331 3.04 25.18 -11.17
N PHE A 332 3.37 25.94 -10.12
CA PHE A 332 3.57 27.39 -10.22
C PHE A 332 4.97 27.88 -9.80
N ASN A 333 5.84 26.97 -9.34
CA ASN A 333 7.18 27.27 -8.82
C ASN A 333 7.21 28.30 -7.68
N VAL A 334 6.17 28.33 -6.85
CA VAL A 334 6.09 29.19 -5.66
C VAL A 334 6.57 28.40 -4.43
N ASN A 335 7.40 29.02 -3.60
CA ASN A 335 7.91 28.37 -2.38
C ASN A 335 6.82 28.28 -1.32
N VAL A 336 6.67 27.10 -0.71
CA VAL A 336 5.71 26.84 0.36
C VAL A 336 6.42 26.26 1.57
N ASP A 337 6.15 26.82 2.74
CA ASP A 337 6.54 26.23 4.03
C ASP A 337 5.35 25.42 4.58
N VAL A 338 5.51 24.11 4.53
CA VAL A 338 4.52 23.12 4.96
C VAL A 338 4.16 23.25 6.44
N PHE A 339 5.08 23.71 7.28
CA PHE A 339 4.91 23.71 8.73
C PHE A 339 4.58 25.08 9.32
N GLN A 340 4.90 26.17 8.61
CA GLN A 340 4.64 27.52 9.10
C GLN A 340 3.15 27.77 9.35
N GLY A 341 2.30 27.34 8.42
CA GLY A 341 0.84 27.48 8.55
C GLY A 341 0.32 26.73 9.77
N LEU A 342 0.71 25.46 9.93
CA LEU A 342 0.32 24.65 11.07
C LEU A 342 0.74 25.29 12.41
N LYS A 343 1.99 25.75 12.52
CA LYS A 343 2.51 26.39 13.75
C LYS A 343 1.73 27.66 14.10
N TYR A 344 1.37 28.45 13.10
CA TYR A 344 0.58 29.68 13.30
C TYR A 344 -0.86 29.36 13.71
N LEU A 345 -1.53 28.45 13.00
CA LEU A 345 -2.92 28.09 13.26
C LEU A 345 -3.08 27.39 14.62
N THR A 346 -2.10 26.58 15.04
CA THR A 346 -2.15 25.85 16.32
C THR A 346 -1.63 26.64 17.53
N GLY A 347 -0.69 27.58 17.36
CA GLY A 347 -0.04 28.28 18.49
C GLY A 347 0.22 29.77 18.27
N ASN A 348 1.13 30.36 19.05
CA ASN A 348 1.53 31.77 18.97
C ASN A 348 2.78 31.97 18.10
N ALA A 349 2.90 31.21 17.02
CA ALA A 349 4.00 31.39 16.08
C ALA A 349 3.86 32.73 15.33
N ARG A 350 4.96 33.20 14.72
CA ARG A 350 4.95 34.42 13.90
C ARG A 350 3.90 34.33 12.79
N LYS A 351 3.16 35.43 12.58
CA LYS A 351 2.23 35.59 11.45
C LYS A 351 2.96 35.28 10.13
N PRO A 352 2.44 34.37 9.29
CA PRO A 352 3.01 34.12 7.96
C PRO A 352 2.82 35.34 7.05
N GLN A 353 3.69 35.48 6.05
CA GLN A 353 3.55 36.56 5.05
C GLN A 353 2.31 36.34 4.19
N ILE A 354 2.12 35.10 3.71
CA ILE A 354 0.95 34.67 2.95
C ILE A 354 0.48 33.36 3.59
N LEU A 355 -0.81 33.23 3.87
CA LEU A 355 -1.44 32.00 4.33
C LEU A 355 -2.46 31.55 3.28
N PHE A 356 -2.32 30.31 2.80
CA PHE A 356 -3.25 29.70 1.86
C PHE A 356 -4.18 28.72 2.60
N VAL A 357 -5.48 28.94 2.49
CA VAL A 357 -6.52 28.11 3.11
C VAL A 357 -7.49 27.65 2.03
N TYR A 358 -7.95 26.40 2.11
CA TYR A 358 -8.93 25.83 1.19
C TYR A 358 -10.05 25.11 1.96
N ASP A 359 -11.21 24.98 1.33
CA ASP A 359 -12.45 24.49 1.96
C ASP A 359 -12.33 23.10 2.60
N GLN A 360 -11.63 22.16 1.95
CA GLN A 360 -11.46 20.82 2.52
C GLN A 360 -10.61 20.81 3.82
N MET A 361 -9.81 21.85 4.09
CA MET A 361 -9.05 21.97 5.34
C MET A 361 -9.99 22.09 6.56
N PHE A 362 -11.19 22.64 6.38
CA PHE A 362 -12.19 22.74 7.44
C PHE A 362 -12.73 21.36 7.85
N LYS A 363 -12.88 20.45 6.89
CA LYS A 363 -13.37 19.09 7.12
C LYS A 363 -12.27 18.13 7.56
N ASN A 364 -11.10 18.22 6.91
CA ASN A 364 -10.05 17.20 7.00
C ASN A 364 -8.86 17.67 7.87
N GLY A 365 -8.82 18.93 8.29
CA GLY A 365 -7.68 19.51 9.00
C GLY A 365 -6.49 19.80 8.09
N TYR A 366 -5.30 19.87 8.68
CA TYR A 366 -4.09 20.33 8.00
C TYR A 366 -3.23 19.15 7.51
N VAL A 367 -2.94 19.08 6.21
CA VAL A 367 -2.16 17.96 5.63
C VAL A 367 -0.66 18.15 5.85
N VAL A 368 -0.07 17.27 6.62
CA VAL A 368 1.37 17.21 6.87
C VAL A 368 2.00 16.22 5.88
N TYR A 369 3.00 15.45 6.29
CA TYR A 369 3.69 14.51 5.41
C TYR A 369 2.77 13.39 4.88
N GLY A 370 3.01 12.90 3.66
CA GLY A 370 2.44 11.64 3.16
C GLY A 370 0.92 11.59 3.02
N GLY A 371 0.22 12.73 3.11
CA GLY A 371 -1.25 12.77 3.13
C GLY A 371 -1.88 12.68 4.51
N TYR A 372 -1.07 12.59 5.57
CA TYR A 372 -1.57 12.56 6.94
C TYR A 372 -2.06 13.93 7.34
N SER A 373 -3.28 13.99 7.84
CA SER A 373 -3.88 15.25 8.26
C SER A 373 -3.97 15.31 9.79
N VAL A 374 -3.68 16.47 10.36
CA VAL A 374 -3.80 16.73 11.80
C VAL A 374 -4.95 17.67 12.09
N ASP A 375 -5.62 17.46 13.23
CA ASP A 375 -6.75 18.30 13.60
C ASP A 375 -6.26 19.71 13.94
N LEU A 376 -6.97 20.70 13.41
CA LEU A 376 -6.75 22.08 13.79
C LEU A 376 -7.64 22.41 15.00
N PRO A 377 -7.19 23.28 15.92
CA PRO A 377 -8.00 23.72 17.05
C PRO A 377 -9.31 24.34 16.56
N GLU A 378 -10.43 24.16 17.27
CA GLU A 378 -11.77 24.63 16.82
C GLU A 378 -11.81 26.12 16.41
N ASN A 379 -10.97 26.96 17.03
CA ASN A 379 -10.88 28.39 16.78
C ASN A 379 -9.77 28.82 15.79
N TRP A 380 -9.19 27.88 15.02
CA TRP A 380 -8.08 28.19 14.10
C TRP A 380 -8.45 29.24 13.04
N THR A 381 -9.72 29.28 12.62
CA THR A 381 -10.25 30.26 11.66
C THR A 381 -10.17 31.68 12.20
N GLY A 382 -10.38 31.87 13.51
CA GLY A 382 -10.20 33.15 14.18
C GLY A 382 -8.77 33.67 14.09
N LYS A 383 -7.77 32.77 14.05
CA LYS A 383 -6.38 33.18 13.78
C LYS A 383 -6.17 33.56 12.34
N ALA A 384 -6.74 32.84 11.38
CA ALA A 384 -6.67 33.25 9.97
C ALA A 384 -7.28 34.65 9.76
N SER A 385 -8.37 34.97 10.47
CA SER A 385 -9.00 36.30 10.46
C SER A 385 -8.15 37.43 11.06
N ASN A 386 -7.05 37.12 11.76
CA ASN A 386 -6.09 38.13 12.22
C ASN A 386 -5.10 38.57 11.12
N LEU A 387 -5.27 38.07 9.91
CA LEU A 387 -4.57 38.44 8.68
C LEU A 387 -5.56 39.08 7.71
N ASN A 388 -5.05 39.88 6.78
CA ASN A 388 -5.87 40.55 5.77
C ASN A 388 -6.27 39.54 4.68
N LEU A 389 -7.56 39.30 4.50
CA LEU A 389 -8.08 38.52 3.37
C LEU A 389 -7.91 39.33 2.08
N VAL A 390 -7.05 38.87 1.17
CA VAL A 390 -6.74 39.57 -0.09
C VAL A 390 -7.31 38.88 -1.32
N TYR A 391 -7.71 37.61 -1.19
CA TYR A 391 -8.38 36.85 -2.24
C TYR A 391 -9.33 35.82 -1.63
N SER A 392 -10.52 35.70 -2.19
CA SER A 392 -11.46 34.62 -1.90
C SER A 392 -12.25 34.26 -3.14
N ASN A 393 -12.47 32.96 -3.35
CA ASN A 393 -13.40 32.45 -4.37
C ASN A 393 -14.38 31.43 -3.78
N ASN A 394 -14.75 31.61 -2.50
CA ASN A 394 -15.60 30.73 -1.69
C ASN A 394 -15.04 29.32 -1.39
N LEU A 395 -14.02 28.86 -2.13
CA LEU A 395 -13.40 27.55 -1.93
C LEU A 395 -11.93 27.64 -1.52
N SER A 396 -11.29 28.77 -1.77
CA SER A 396 -9.93 29.06 -1.37
C SER A 396 -9.82 30.52 -0.94
N ASN A 397 -9.14 30.72 0.18
CA ASN A 397 -8.89 32.02 0.79
C ASN A 397 -7.38 32.24 0.92
N VAL A 398 -6.92 33.43 0.54
CA VAL A 398 -5.53 33.83 0.70
C VAL A 398 -5.48 35.02 1.64
N TYR A 399 -4.70 34.88 2.70
CA TYR A 399 -4.51 35.91 3.70
C TYR A 399 -3.07 36.43 3.68
N VAL A 400 -2.88 37.71 3.99
CA VAL A 400 -1.57 38.38 4.05
C VAL A 400 -1.41 39.11 5.38
N LYS A 401 -0.18 39.17 5.88
CA LYS A 401 0.15 39.86 7.13
C LYS A 401 -0.28 41.32 7.15
#